data_AF-A0A0N7ZCP0-F1
#
_entry.id   AF-A0A0N7ZCP0-F1
#
_cell.length_a   1.000
_cell.length_b   1.000
_cell.length_c   1.000
_cell.angle_alpha   90.00
_cell.angle_beta   90.00
_cell.angle_gamma   90.00
#
_symmetry.space_group_name_H-M   'P 1'
#
loop_
_entity.id
_entity.type
_entity.pdbx_description
1 polymer ?
#
loop_
_entity_poly.entity_id
_entity_poly.type
_entity_poly.pdbx_seq_one_letter_code
_entity_poly.pdbx_strand_id
1 'polypeptide(L)'
;MPTKKELIWSFQLHGMHLRGDAASYLSELLEPLPREEHKKWVEAVVDAMYKIPLASNEITREAIHKAAQEVGNEENDELDNILEVIDIYKIPRLIYNEARGKFTLESTVAHNLHGQAADKTALFMNRYSMIYSRTSNHELFRQQAMTRKDPSMTYSLTKVVSLVGTNQQIKVLVLGLLTKLVEGKYHLEDDTGNVEVDLTNAHFKDGLFTVNSILLVEGWFDNNVLHAEAIGMPPPEPAKVSRERMGLNNENYFGGSRRKSVKATERLMQLEQNPEAMFVVISDVWLDVIEVMEKLQVMFTGYANFPPVAFILCGNFFSKRQVSKQMSEVRKAFGALGSLIAGFPNLVENTKFIFVPGPTDLGPSGIFPRPPILQYATELLRKAVPSACFATNPCRLVYCTQEIVILREDMVARMCRNCVHFPQDGDVPAHVGKTMVNQGHLAPLSLFAMPVYWALDHCLMLHPTPDVIIVADKDSFTTSYNEANIFSPGSFVSSDFSFKVYYPATRQVEESQIREEER
;
A
#
# COMPACT_ATOMS: atom_id res chain seq x y z
N MET A 1 20.29 30.30 -19.12
CA MET A 1 19.07 30.80 -19.75
C MET A 1 18.96 30.09 -21.07
N PRO A 2 17.91 29.28 -21.27
CA PRO A 2 17.69 28.68 -22.58
C PRO A 2 17.53 29.80 -23.60
N THR A 3 18.21 29.67 -24.73
CA THR A 3 18.06 30.69 -25.77
C THR A 3 16.64 30.63 -26.34
N LYS A 4 16.11 31.76 -26.82
CA LYS A 4 14.81 31.81 -27.50
C LYS A 4 14.70 30.75 -28.63
N LYS A 5 15.82 30.44 -29.27
CA LYS A 5 15.93 29.38 -30.29
C LYS A 5 15.76 27.98 -29.70
N GLU A 6 16.32 27.70 -28.53
CA GLU A 6 16.15 26.41 -27.83
C GLU A 6 14.71 26.19 -27.37
N LEU A 7 14.04 27.22 -26.86
CA LEU A 7 12.63 27.14 -26.47
C LEU A 7 11.73 26.85 -27.68
N ILE A 8 11.93 27.58 -28.78
CA ILE A 8 11.17 27.35 -30.02
C ILE A 8 11.43 25.94 -30.55
N TRP A 9 12.68 25.47 -30.55
CA TRP A 9 13.04 24.13 -30.98
C TRP A 9 12.39 23.04 -30.12
N SER A 10 12.36 23.22 -28.80
CA SER A 10 11.73 22.27 -27.87
C SER A 10 10.23 22.09 -28.16
N PHE A 11 9.51 23.18 -28.41
CA PHE A 11 8.08 23.10 -28.77
C PHE A 11 7.86 22.52 -30.17
N GLN A 12 8.74 22.81 -31.13
CA GLN A 12 8.69 22.24 -32.48
C GLN A 12 8.87 20.71 -32.48
N LEU A 13 9.72 20.16 -31.61
CA LEU A 13 9.87 18.70 -31.44
C LEU A 13 8.55 18.03 -31.01
N HIS A 14 7.66 18.77 -30.35
CA HIS A 14 6.36 18.31 -29.87
C HIS A 14 5.21 18.73 -30.81
N GLY A 15 5.52 19.20 -32.03
CA GLY A 15 4.55 19.57 -33.05
C GLY A 15 3.89 20.95 -32.86
N MET A 16 4.39 21.76 -31.92
CA MET A 16 3.83 23.07 -31.59
C MET A 16 4.69 24.22 -32.14
N HIS A 17 4.05 25.29 -32.64
CA HIS A 17 4.74 26.49 -33.13
C HIS A 17 4.70 27.60 -32.08
N LEU A 18 5.77 27.71 -31.30
CA LEU A 18 5.90 28.75 -30.27
C LEU A 18 6.20 30.12 -30.88
N ARG A 19 5.31 31.09 -30.68
CA ARG A 19 5.53 32.46 -31.17
C ARG A 19 6.70 33.14 -30.46
N GLY A 20 7.30 34.12 -31.12
CA GLY A 20 8.47 34.83 -30.58
C GLY A 20 8.18 35.59 -29.27
N ASP A 21 7.00 36.18 -29.14
CA ASP A 21 6.56 36.85 -27.91
C ASP A 21 6.29 35.85 -26.76
N ALA A 22 5.69 34.71 -27.08
CA ALA A 22 5.48 33.61 -26.14
C ALA A 22 6.81 32.98 -25.66
N ALA A 23 7.78 32.81 -26.55
CA ALA A 23 9.12 32.31 -26.20
C ALA A 23 9.90 33.29 -25.33
N SER A 24 9.77 34.61 -25.58
CA SER A 24 10.35 35.65 -24.72
C SER A 24 9.72 35.61 -23.32
N TYR A 25 8.40 35.48 -23.24
CA TYR A 25 7.69 35.38 -21.97
C TYR A 25 8.04 34.11 -21.18
N LEU A 26 8.13 32.95 -21.84
CA LEU A 26 8.57 31.71 -21.18
C LEU A 26 10.01 31.83 -20.66
N SER A 27 10.89 32.51 -21.40
CA SER A 27 12.26 32.76 -20.95
C SER A 27 12.32 33.66 -19.71
N GLU A 28 11.43 34.65 -19.59
CA GLU A 28 11.29 35.51 -18.40
C GLU A 28 10.81 34.70 -17.19
N LEU A 29 9.85 33.79 -17.39
CA LEU A 29 9.34 32.91 -16.32
C LEU A 29 10.40 31.93 -15.78
N LEU A 30 11.34 31.52 -16.62
CA LEU A 30 12.44 30.61 -16.23
C LEU A 30 13.60 31.33 -15.56
N GLU A 31 13.72 32.66 -15.70
CA GLU A 31 14.81 33.46 -15.14
C GLU A 31 15.04 33.27 -13.63
N PRO A 32 13.99 33.24 -12.77
CA PRO A 32 14.18 33.02 -11.33
C PRO A 32 14.54 31.57 -10.95
N LEU A 33 14.41 30.60 -11.86
CA LEU A 33 14.65 29.17 -11.57
C LEU A 33 16.13 28.79 -11.76
N PRO A 34 16.65 27.79 -11.02
CA PRO A 34 17.97 27.21 -11.27
C PRO A 34 18.09 26.65 -12.70
N ARG A 35 19.26 26.82 -13.34
CA ARG A 35 19.47 26.39 -14.74
C ARG A 35 19.21 24.90 -14.98
N GLU A 36 19.43 24.07 -13.97
CA GLU A 36 19.22 22.61 -14.03
C GLU A 36 17.73 22.24 -14.14
N GLU A 37 16.84 23.10 -13.66
CA GLU A 37 15.39 22.89 -13.68
C GLU A 37 14.73 23.41 -14.96
N HIS A 38 15.43 24.25 -15.74
CA HIS A 38 14.87 24.90 -16.93
C HIS A 38 14.32 23.89 -17.94
N LYS A 39 15.02 22.78 -18.16
CA LYS A 39 14.57 21.74 -19.11
C LYS A 39 13.29 21.04 -18.62
N LYS A 40 13.28 20.66 -17.34
CA LYS A 40 12.14 20.00 -16.67
C LYS A 40 10.89 20.88 -16.69
N TRP A 41 11.06 22.18 -16.44
CA TRP A 41 9.95 23.13 -16.43
C TRP A 41 9.40 23.38 -17.83
N VAL A 42 10.27 23.43 -18.85
CA VAL A 42 9.85 23.51 -20.27
C VAL A 42 9.06 22.26 -20.68
N GLU A 43 9.50 21.06 -20.31
CA GLU A 43 8.76 19.81 -20.56
C GLU A 43 7.39 19.81 -19.86
N ALA A 44 7.32 20.26 -18.60
CA ALA A 44 6.06 20.35 -17.86
C ALA A 44 5.06 21.34 -18.49
N VAL A 45 5.55 22.49 -18.97
CA VAL A 45 4.70 23.47 -19.69
C VAL A 45 4.23 22.89 -21.03
N VAL A 46 5.09 22.18 -21.76
CA VAL A 46 4.72 21.45 -22.99
C VAL A 46 3.63 20.41 -22.72
N ASP A 47 3.75 19.64 -21.64
CA ASP A 47 2.73 18.67 -21.24
C ASP A 47 1.40 19.32 -20.86
N ALA A 48 1.45 20.42 -20.09
CA ALA A 48 0.26 21.19 -19.73
C ALA A 48 -0.42 21.78 -20.98
N MET A 49 0.35 22.13 -22.02
CA MET A 49 -0.22 22.66 -23.25
C MET A 49 -1.16 21.68 -23.96
N TYR A 50 -0.95 20.36 -23.84
CA TYR A 50 -1.86 19.37 -24.44
C TYR A 50 -3.25 19.34 -23.80
N LYS A 51 -3.40 19.87 -22.57
CA LYS A 51 -4.70 19.95 -21.88
C LYS A 51 -5.48 21.21 -22.24
N ILE A 52 -4.82 22.22 -22.81
CA ILE A 52 -5.45 23.48 -23.17
C ILE A 52 -6.07 23.33 -24.57
N PRO A 53 -7.37 23.57 -24.76
CA PRO A 53 -7.98 23.56 -26.08
C PRO A 53 -7.39 24.69 -26.93
N LEU A 54 -6.55 24.31 -27.90
CA LEU A 54 -5.91 25.22 -28.84
C LEU A 54 -6.74 25.34 -30.13
N ALA A 55 -6.98 26.56 -30.60
CA ALA A 55 -7.67 26.82 -31.86
C ALA A 55 -6.76 26.65 -33.10
N SER A 56 -5.44 26.68 -32.91
CA SER A 56 -4.43 26.49 -33.96
C SER A 56 -3.13 25.92 -33.35
N ASN A 57 -2.20 25.49 -34.21
CA ASN A 57 -0.88 25.01 -33.78
C ASN A 57 0.07 26.15 -33.34
N GLU A 58 -0.38 27.40 -33.38
CA GLU A 58 0.40 28.56 -32.92
C GLU A 58 0.17 28.79 -31.42
N ILE A 59 1.24 28.72 -30.63
CA ILE A 59 1.18 28.93 -29.19
C ILE A 59 1.38 30.41 -28.88
N THR A 60 0.35 31.05 -28.32
CA THR A 60 0.38 32.47 -27.92
C THR A 60 0.93 32.65 -26.52
N ARG A 61 1.20 33.91 -26.14
CA ARG A 61 1.65 34.28 -24.79
C ARG A 61 0.61 33.88 -23.73
N GLU A 62 -0.68 34.04 -24.01
CA GLU A 62 -1.77 33.70 -23.09
C GLU A 62 -1.86 32.19 -22.86
N ALA A 63 -1.60 31.39 -23.90
CA ALA A 63 -1.54 29.93 -23.80
C ALA A 63 -0.38 29.48 -22.90
N ILE A 64 0.82 30.04 -23.12
CA ILE A 64 1.96 29.82 -22.22
C ILE A 64 1.67 30.30 -20.80
N HIS A 65 1.03 31.45 -20.62
CA HIS A 65 0.68 31.96 -19.30
C HIS A 65 -0.26 31.00 -18.55
N LYS A 66 -1.30 30.49 -19.23
CA LYS A 66 -2.21 29.49 -18.64
C LYS A 66 -1.51 28.18 -18.32
N ALA A 67 -0.69 27.65 -19.23
CA ALA A 67 0.06 26.42 -18.98
C ALA A 67 1.10 26.59 -17.86
N ALA A 68 1.82 27.71 -17.84
CA ALA A 68 2.75 28.05 -16.78
C ALA A 68 2.06 28.25 -15.42
N GLN A 69 0.88 28.88 -15.41
CA GLN A 69 0.05 29.00 -14.21
C GLN A 69 -0.49 27.65 -13.76
N GLU A 70 -0.90 26.77 -14.66
CA GLU A 70 -1.33 25.41 -14.33
C GLU A 70 -0.15 24.62 -13.73
N VAL A 71 1.04 24.68 -14.33
CA VAL A 71 2.26 24.06 -13.78
C VAL A 71 2.62 24.64 -12.41
N GLY A 72 2.59 25.97 -12.25
CA GLY A 72 2.90 26.62 -10.98
C GLY A 72 1.85 26.43 -9.89
N ASN A 73 0.56 26.35 -10.25
CA ASN A 73 -0.52 26.06 -9.32
C ASN A 73 -0.58 24.57 -8.97
N GLU A 74 -0.33 23.66 -9.91
CA GLU A 74 -0.18 22.23 -9.63
C GLU A 74 0.98 22.00 -8.64
N GLU A 75 2.13 22.69 -8.81
CA GLU A 75 3.24 22.60 -7.85
C GLU A 75 2.88 23.17 -6.47
N ASN A 76 2.10 24.26 -6.39
CA ASN A 76 1.68 24.84 -5.11
C ASN A 76 0.57 24.03 -4.41
N ASP A 77 -0.46 23.59 -5.13
CA ASP A 77 -1.55 22.75 -4.61
C ASP A 77 -1.05 21.35 -4.18
N GLU A 78 -0.08 20.78 -4.92
CA GLU A 78 0.61 19.55 -4.51
C GLU A 78 1.44 19.75 -3.23
N LEU A 79 1.88 20.97 -2.91
CA LEU A 79 2.70 21.24 -1.72
C LEU A 79 1.88 21.58 -0.48
N ASP A 80 0.67 22.12 -0.64
CA ASP A 80 -0.21 22.48 0.48
C ASP A 80 -1.01 21.27 1.00
N ASN A 81 -1.28 20.26 0.16
CA ASN A 81 -1.96 19.04 0.59
C ASN A 81 -0.98 18.01 1.19
N ILE A 82 -0.58 18.22 2.44
CA ILE A 82 0.36 17.34 3.17
C ILE A 82 -0.23 15.98 3.57
N LEU A 83 -1.56 15.82 3.59
CA LEU A 83 -2.25 14.55 3.88
C LEU A 83 -3.26 14.21 2.78
N GLU A 84 -3.02 13.13 2.06
CA GLU A 84 -3.93 12.63 1.04
C GLU A 84 -4.46 11.23 1.38
N VAL A 85 -5.78 11.03 1.27
CA VAL A 85 -6.42 9.70 1.29
C VAL A 85 -6.57 9.25 -0.17
N ILE A 86 -5.84 8.21 -0.55
CA ILE A 86 -5.79 7.75 -1.94
C ILE A 86 -7.01 6.92 -2.29
N ASP A 87 -7.62 7.24 -3.43
CA ASP A 87 -8.60 6.38 -4.08
C ASP A 87 -7.93 5.08 -4.55
N ILE A 88 -8.20 3.97 -3.85
CA ILE A 88 -7.54 2.68 -4.07
C ILE A 88 -7.70 2.18 -5.52
N TYR A 89 -8.79 2.58 -6.20
CA TYR A 89 -9.06 2.15 -7.57
C TYR A 89 -8.13 2.84 -8.56
N LYS A 90 -7.55 3.99 -8.22
CA LYS A 90 -6.63 4.77 -9.07
C LYS A 90 -5.16 4.46 -8.81
N ILE A 91 -4.86 3.40 -8.07
CA ILE A 91 -3.48 2.98 -7.83
C ILE A 91 -2.89 2.44 -9.14
N PRO A 92 -1.70 2.90 -9.55
CA PRO A 92 -1.06 2.36 -10.74
C PRO A 92 -0.66 0.89 -10.58
N ARG A 93 -0.78 0.12 -11.67
CA ARG A 93 -0.40 -1.30 -11.68
C ARG A 93 1.07 -1.44 -12.06
N LEU A 94 1.88 -1.97 -11.15
CA LEU A 94 3.27 -2.30 -11.39
C LEU A 94 3.38 -3.70 -12.02
N ILE A 95 3.99 -3.78 -13.21
CA ILE A 95 4.14 -5.02 -13.98
C ILE A 95 5.63 -5.28 -14.20
N TYR A 96 6.07 -6.51 -13.93
CA TYR A 96 7.40 -6.98 -14.28
C TYR A 96 7.42 -7.65 -15.65
N ASN A 97 8.31 -7.21 -16.53
CA ASN A 97 8.58 -7.87 -17.80
C ASN A 97 9.88 -8.68 -17.67
N GLU A 98 9.76 -10.00 -17.53
CA GLU A 98 10.90 -10.89 -17.33
C GLU A 98 11.88 -10.86 -18.52
N ALA A 99 11.38 -10.87 -19.75
CA ALA A 99 12.22 -10.85 -20.96
C ALA A 99 13.11 -9.59 -21.05
N ARG A 100 12.65 -8.46 -20.50
CA ARG A 100 13.41 -7.20 -20.45
C ARG A 100 14.11 -6.96 -19.13
N GLY A 101 13.80 -7.73 -18.09
CA GLY A 101 14.24 -7.48 -16.71
C GLY A 101 13.82 -6.10 -16.19
N LYS A 102 12.68 -5.57 -16.62
CA LYS A 102 12.25 -4.18 -16.34
C LYS A 102 10.84 -4.12 -15.79
N PHE A 103 10.61 -3.10 -14.97
CA PHE A 103 9.29 -2.76 -14.46
C PHE A 103 8.65 -1.68 -15.31
N THR A 104 7.34 -1.77 -15.48
CA THR A 104 6.51 -0.73 -16.10
C THR A 104 5.34 -0.42 -15.19
N LEU A 105 5.06 0.87 -15.04
CA LEU A 105 3.90 1.35 -14.29
C LEU A 105 2.77 1.64 -15.28
N GLU A 106 1.62 1.03 -15.06
CA GLU A 106 0.42 1.26 -15.85
C GLU A 106 -0.57 2.09 -15.04
N SER A 107 -0.67 3.38 -15.37
CA SER A 107 -1.50 4.33 -14.63
C SER A 107 -2.99 4.31 -15.05
N THR A 108 -3.32 3.70 -16.19
CA THR A 108 -4.70 3.58 -16.67
C THR A 108 -5.14 2.12 -16.59
N VAL A 109 -5.70 1.72 -15.45
CA VAL A 109 -6.20 0.36 -15.24
C VAL A 109 -7.72 0.36 -15.37
N ALA A 110 -8.27 -0.49 -16.25
CA ALA A 110 -9.72 -0.66 -16.34
C ALA A 110 -10.28 -1.24 -15.04
N HIS A 111 -11.24 -0.56 -14.41
CA HIS A 111 -11.84 -0.97 -13.14
C HIS A 111 -12.95 -2.01 -13.36
N ASN A 112 -12.56 -3.23 -13.71
CA ASN A 112 -13.50 -4.32 -13.92
C ASN A 112 -13.59 -5.19 -12.66
N LEU A 113 -14.68 -5.04 -11.89
CA LEU A 113 -14.96 -5.93 -10.76
C LEU A 113 -15.14 -7.38 -11.21
N HIS A 114 -15.73 -7.59 -12.40
CA HIS A 114 -15.92 -8.89 -13.01
C HIS A 114 -14.81 -9.16 -14.04
N GLY A 115 -13.63 -9.50 -13.53
CA GLY A 115 -12.47 -9.86 -14.34
C GLY A 115 -12.70 -11.13 -15.18
N GLN A 116 -11.87 -11.28 -16.22
CA GLN A 116 -11.81 -12.47 -17.07
C GLN A 116 -10.88 -13.53 -16.46
N ALA A 117 -10.91 -14.76 -16.99
CA ALA A 117 -10.01 -15.82 -16.54
C ALA A 117 -8.52 -15.41 -16.62
N ALA A 118 -8.15 -14.60 -17.62
CA ALA A 118 -6.81 -14.05 -17.77
C ALA A 118 -6.38 -13.17 -16.58
N ASP A 119 -7.30 -12.42 -15.97
CA ASP A 119 -7.00 -11.59 -14.80
C ASP A 119 -6.64 -12.45 -13.58
N LYS A 120 -7.30 -13.60 -13.42
CA LYS A 120 -6.99 -14.56 -12.35
C LYS A 120 -5.58 -15.14 -12.51
N THR A 121 -5.18 -15.46 -13.75
CA THR A 121 -3.83 -15.95 -14.04
C THR A 121 -2.80 -14.85 -13.81
N ALA A 122 -3.06 -13.64 -14.32
CA ALA A 122 -2.18 -12.49 -14.18
C ALA A 122 -1.93 -12.11 -12.71
N LEU A 123 -2.93 -12.27 -11.83
CA LEU A 123 -2.81 -12.08 -10.39
C LEU A 123 -1.65 -12.90 -9.80
N PHE A 124 -1.69 -14.23 -9.96
CA PHE A 124 -0.67 -15.11 -9.37
C PHE A 124 0.70 -14.92 -10.04
N MET A 125 0.71 -14.72 -11.36
CA MET A 125 1.94 -14.45 -12.11
C MET A 125 2.61 -13.15 -11.66
N ASN A 126 1.85 -12.10 -11.38
CA ASN A 126 2.41 -10.83 -10.92
C ASN A 126 2.97 -10.95 -9.49
N ARG A 127 2.24 -11.60 -8.57
CA ARG A 127 2.73 -11.88 -7.22
C ARG A 127 4.04 -12.67 -7.25
N TYR A 128 4.11 -13.74 -8.04
CA TYR A 128 5.32 -14.54 -8.21
C TYR A 128 6.47 -13.72 -8.82
N SER A 129 6.22 -13.05 -9.95
CA SER A 129 7.22 -12.28 -10.69
C SER A 129 7.88 -11.19 -9.84
N MET A 130 7.09 -10.51 -9.00
CA MET A 130 7.59 -9.48 -8.10
C MET A 130 8.59 -10.05 -7.08
N ILE A 131 8.20 -11.14 -6.42
CA ILE A 131 9.04 -11.81 -5.42
C ILE A 131 10.24 -12.47 -6.08
N TYR A 132 10.07 -13.10 -7.24
CA TYR A 132 11.16 -13.71 -8.01
C TYR A 132 12.22 -12.67 -8.37
N SER A 133 11.81 -11.55 -8.98
CA SER A 133 12.72 -10.44 -9.33
C SER A 133 13.47 -9.92 -8.10
N ARG A 134 12.78 -9.72 -6.97
CA ARG A 134 13.41 -9.26 -5.73
C ARG A 134 14.41 -10.28 -5.17
N THR A 135 14.03 -11.56 -5.14
CA THR A 135 14.84 -12.65 -4.59
C THR A 135 16.07 -12.92 -5.45
N SER A 136 15.94 -12.97 -6.77
CA SER A 136 17.05 -13.22 -7.70
C SER A 136 18.10 -12.11 -7.66
N ASN A 137 17.71 -10.88 -7.32
CA ASN A 137 18.61 -9.72 -7.24
C ASN A 137 19.21 -9.51 -5.84
N HIS A 138 18.76 -10.24 -4.83
CA HIS A 138 19.28 -10.16 -3.48
C HIS A 138 20.73 -10.69 -3.41
N GLU A 139 21.57 -10.11 -2.56
CA GLU A 139 23.02 -10.37 -2.52
C GLU A 139 23.39 -11.84 -2.38
N LEU A 140 22.65 -12.58 -1.54
CA LEU A 140 22.79 -14.03 -1.34
C LEU A 140 22.68 -14.86 -2.63
N PHE A 141 21.92 -14.36 -3.61
CA PHE A 141 21.69 -15.03 -4.89
C PHE A 141 22.56 -14.41 -6.01
N ARG A 142 22.82 -13.10 -5.95
CA ARG A 142 23.55 -12.33 -6.97
C ARG A 142 25.08 -12.52 -6.94
N GLN A 143 25.70 -12.74 -5.77
CA GLN A 143 27.17 -12.90 -5.64
C GLN A 143 27.76 -14.05 -6.49
N GLN A 144 26.90 -14.91 -7.04
CA GLN A 144 27.26 -16.00 -7.96
C GLN A 144 27.80 -15.51 -9.32
N ALA A 145 27.47 -14.29 -9.76
CA ALA A 145 27.82 -13.83 -11.10
C ALA A 145 29.26 -13.29 -11.26
N MET A 146 29.97 -12.94 -10.17
CA MET A 146 31.19 -12.12 -10.30
C MET A 146 32.46 -12.53 -9.53
N THR A 147 32.50 -13.43 -8.54
CA THR A 147 33.76 -13.99 -7.98
C THR A 147 33.49 -15.02 -6.86
N ARG A 148 34.28 -16.11 -6.75
CA ARG A 148 34.18 -17.11 -5.65
C ARG A 148 35.37 -17.04 -4.68
N LYS A 149 35.10 -17.17 -3.37
CA LYS A 149 36.07 -17.58 -2.34
C LYS A 149 35.68 -18.85 -1.56
N ASP A 150 34.43 -19.32 -1.63
CA ASP A 150 34.03 -20.57 -0.97
C ASP A 150 32.99 -21.36 -1.81
N PRO A 151 33.26 -22.62 -2.21
CA PRO A 151 32.33 -23.48 -2.95
C PRO A 151 31.18 -24.07 -2.13
N SER A 152 31.23 -24.00 -0.80
CA SER A 152 30.36 -24.80 0.09
C SER A 152 28.95 -24.23 0.34
N MET A 153 28.66 -23.01 -0.08
CA MET A 153 27.35 -22.35 0.07
C MET A 153 26.93 -21.70 -1.25
N THR A 154 26.26 -22.48 -2.11
CA THR A 154 25.75 -22.01 -3.41
C THR A 154 24.22 -22.03 -3.43
N TYR A 155 23.58 -20.86 -3.29
CA TYR A 155 22.12 -20.72 -3.30
C TYR A 155 21.60 -20.38 -4.69
N SER A 156 21.59 -21.33 -5.64
CA SER A 156 21.08 -21.07 -7.00
C SER A 156 19.60 -21.43 -7.10
N LEU A 157 18.76 -20.48 -7.54
CA LEU A 157 17.34 -20.73 -7.75
C LEU A 157 17.13 -21.68 -8.93
N THR A 158 16.40 -22.76 -8.68
CA THR A 158 16.04 -23.77 -9.67
C THR A 158 14.56 -23.62 -10.01
N LYS A 159 14.23 -23.48 -11.30
CA LYS A 159 12.84 -23.49 -11.78
C LYS A 159 12.31 -24.93 -11.79
N VAL A 160 11.01 -25.08 -11.58
CA VAL A 160 10.35 -26.40 -11.50
C VAL A 160 10.54 -27.19 -12.79
N VAL A 161 10.47 -26.55 -13.97
CA VAL A 161 10.71 -27.23 -15.26
C VAL A 161 12.08 -27.89 -15.36
N SER A 162 13.11 -27.38 -14.67
CA SER A 162 14.45 -27.96 -14.68
C SER A 162 14.53 -29.26 -13.88
N LEU A 163 13.53 -29.58 -13.06
CA LEU A 163 13.44 -30.85 -12.33
C LEU A 163 12.91 -31.97 -13.22
N VAL A 164 12.12 -31.64 -14.25
CA VAL A 164 11.49 -32.60 -15.15
C VAL A 164 12.56 -33.37 -15.92
N GLY A 165 12.49 -34.70 -15.88
CA GLY A 165 13.45 -35.59 -16.55
C GLY A 165 14.75 -35.84 -15.78
N THR A 166 14.91 -35.24 -14.59
CA THR A 166 16.02 -35.55 -13.70
C THR A 166 15.82 -36.93 -13.07
N ASN A 167 16.71 -37.87 -13.38
CA ASN A 167 16.69 -39.25 -12.85
C ASN A 167 17.68 -39.46 -11.69
N GLN A 168 18.46 -38.45 -11.33
CA GLN A 168 19.41 -38.51 -10.22
C GLN A 168 18.91 -37.66 -9.06
N GLN A 169 19.19 -38.10 -7.84
CA GLN A 169 18.95 -37.28 -6.67
C GLN A 169 19.82 -36.02 -6.74
N ILE A 170 19.17 -34.85 -6.75
CA ILE A 170 19.85 -33.55 -6.80
C ILE A 170 19.40 -32.64 -5.66
N LYS A 171 20.33 -31.86 -5.12
CA LYS A 171 20.02 -30.82 -4.15
C LYS A 171 19.62 -29.55 -4.88
N VAL A 172 18.48 -28.97 -4.49
CA VAL A 172 17.88 -27.82 -5.18
C VAL A 172 17.34 -26.79 -4.21
N LEU A 173 17.20 -25.56 -4.70
CA LEU A 173 16.53 -24.47 -4.01
C LEU A 173 15.47 -23.90 -4.95
N VAL A 174 14.21 -24.10 -4.63
CA VAL A 174 13.09 -23.69 -5.48
C VAL A 174 12.34 -22.54 -4.81
N LEU A 175 12.08 -21.48 -5.57
CA LEU A 175 11.13 -20.43 -5.18
C LEU A 175 9.79 -20.74 -5.83
N GLY A 176 8.73 -20.92 -5.04
CA GLY A 176 7.40 -21.15 -5.59
C GLY A 176 6.27 -20.95 -4.58
N LEU A 177 5.05 -20.90 -5.10
CA LEU A 177 3.81 -20.79 -4.36
C LEU A 177 3.45 -22.15 -3.76
N LEU A 178 3.30 -22.23 -2.43
CA LEU A 178 2.87 -23.45 -1.76
C LEU A 178 1.37 -23.67 -1.95
N THR A 179 0.96 -24.78 -2.58
CA THR A 179 -0.44 -25.08 -2.86
C THR A 179 -0.83 -26.49 -2.40
N LYS A 180 -2.13 -26.79 -2.44
CA LYS A 180 -2.70 -28.13 -2.25
C LYS A 180 -3.54 -28.49 -3.47
N LEU A 181 -2.89 -29.01 -4.51
CA LEU A 181 -3.57 -29.46 -5.73
C LEU A 181 -4.31 -30.78 -5.52
N VAL A 182 -3.77 -31.65 -4.67
CA VAL A 182 -4.35 -32.95 -4.31
C VAL A 182 -4.53 -32.99 -2.80
N GLU A 183 -5.63 -33.58 -2.35
CA GLU A 183 -5.91 -33.73 -0.92
C GLU A 183 -4.77 -34.47 -0.21
N GLY A 184 -4.31 -33.90 0.92
CA GLY A 184 -3.19 -34.45 1.70
C GLY A 184 -1.80 -34.20 1.13
N LYS A 185 -1.65 -33.66 -0.08
CA LYS A 185 -0.35 -33.43 -0.74
C LYS A 185 -0.08 -31.96 -1.01
N TYR A 186 1.07 -31.49 -0.55
CA TYR A 186 1.55 -30.15 -0.87
C TYR A 186 2.25 -30.14 -2.22
N HIS A 187 2.12 -29.03 -2.93
CA HIS A 187 2.83 -28.78 -4.18
C HIS A 187 3.48 -27.40 -4.10
N LEU A 188 4.57 -27.24 -4.86
CA LEU A 188 5.22 -25.96 -5.06
C LEU A 188 5.06 -25.58 -6.53
N GLU A 189 4.46 -24.42 -6.79
CA GLU A 189 4.15 -23.93 -8.14
C GLU A 189 5.00 -22.70 -8.48
N ASP A 190 5.60 -22.69 -9.67
CA ASP A 190 6.18 -21.49 -10.27
C ASP A 190 5.52 -21.19 -11.63
N ASP A 191 6.08 -20.24 -12.38
CA ASP A 191 5.65 -19.87 -13.73
C ASP A 191 5.94 -20.95 -14.79
N THR A 192 6.64 -22.03 -14.45
CA THR A 192 7.05 -23.11 -15.37
C THR A 192 6.37 -24.44 -15.09
N GLY A 193 5.82 -24.65 -13.89
CA GLY A 193 5.11 -25.88 -13.54
C GLY A 193 4.84 -26.05 -12.05
N ASN A 194 4.57 -27.28 -11.65
CA ASN A 194 4.39 -27.66 -10.25
C ASN A 194 5.16 -28.95 -9.92
N VAL A 195 5.57 -29.09 -8.66
CA VAL A 195 6.23 -30.29 -8.13
C VAL A 195 5.62 -30.65 -6.78
N GLU A 196 5.39 -31.94 -6.53
CA GLU A 196 4.96 -32.43 -5.21
C GLU A 196 6.08 -32.16 -4.20
N VAL A 197 5.73 -31.60 -3.04
CA VAL A 197 6.69 -31.28 -1.97
C VAL A 197 6.32 -32.03 -0.68
N ASP A 198 7.28 -32.77 -0.15
CA ASP A 198 7.18 -33.43 1.13
C ASP A 198 7.76 -32.53 2.22
N LEU A 199 6.89 -32.13 3.16
CA LEU A 199 7.23 -31.22 4.26
C LEU A 199 7.53 -31.97 5.57
N THR A 200 7.48 -33.30 5.59
CA THR A 200 7.47 -34.11 6.82
C THR A 200 8.70 -33.88 7.71
N ASN A 201 9.88 -33.71 7.10
CA ASN A 201 11.15 -33.50 7.80
C ASN A 201 11.70 -32.08 7.64
N ALA A 202 10.87 -31.14 7.17
CA ALA A 202 11.33 -29.80 6.83
C ALA A 202 11.60 -28.95 8.08
N HIS A 203 12.77 -28.31 8.11
CA HIS A 203 13.08 -27.27 9.09
C HIS A 203 12.54 -25.91 8.61
N PHE A 204 11.43 -25.47 9.18
CA PHE A 204 10.93 -24.11 8.94
C PHE A 204 11.80 -23.08 9.64
N LYS A 205 12.24 -22.05 8.90
CA LYS A 205 12.83 -20.84 9.49
C LYS A 205 11.75 -20.06 10.23
N ASP A 206 12.16 -19.02 10.94
CA ASP A 206 11.24 -18.16 11.70
C ASP A 206 10.25 -17.45 10.75
N GLY A 207 8.95 -17.47 11.08
CA GLY A 207 7.88 -16.95 10.22
C GLY A 207 6.54 -17.69 10.34
N LEU A 208 5.47 -17.05 9.85
CA LEU A 208 4.13 -17.65 9.73
C LEU A 208 3.89 -18.13 8.29
N PHE A 209 4.02 -19.43 8.05
CA PHE A 209 3.92 -20.02 6.72
C PHE A 209 2.49 -20.42 6.42
N THR A 210 1.90 -19.90 5.34
CA THR A 210 0.53 -20.23 4.95
C THR A 210 0.48 -20.90 3.58
N VAL A 211 -0.59 -21.67 3.35
CA VAL A 211 -0.92 -22.12 2.00
C VAL A 211 -1.17 -20.87 1.13
N ASN A 212 -0.65 -20.89 -0.09
CA ASN A 212 -0.54 -19.77 -1.03
C ASN A 212 0.46 -18.66 -0.63
N SER A 213 1.40 -18.94 0.27
CA SER A 213 2.63 -18.14 0.38
C SER A 213 3.65 -18.58 -0.67
N ILE A 214 4.42 -17.64 -1.20
CA ILE A 214 5.59 -17.91 -2.03
C ILE A 214 6.78 -18.12 -1.11
N LEU A 215 7.39 -19.31 -1.19
CA LEU A 215 8.41 -19.80 -0.26
C LEU A 215 9.69 -20.19 -0.99
N LEU A 216 10.81 -20.09 -0.28
CA LEU A 216 12.06 -20.73 -0.64
C LEU A 216 12.11 -22.11 0.01
N VAL A 217 12.20 -23.15 -0.81
CA VAL A 217 12.28 -24.55 -0.37
C VAL A 217 13.62 -25.11 -0.81
N GLU A 218 14.49 -25.38 0.16
CA GLU A 218 15.74 -26.11 -0.02
C GLU A 218 15.50 -27.59 0.28
N GLY A 219 15.99 -28.48 -0.57
CA GLY A 219 15.84 -29.90 -0.34
C GLY A 219 16.43 -30.77 -1.43
N TRP A 220 16.08 -32.05 -1.40
CA TRP A 220 16.47 -33.03 -2.40
C TRP A 220 15.31 -33.39 -3.30
N PHE A 221 15.49 -33.25 -4.60
CA PHE A 221 14.55 -33.77 -5.58
C PHE A 221 14.91 -35.21 -5.94
N ASP A 222 13.97 -36.12 -5.70
CA ASP A 222 14.10 -37.54 -6.03
C ASP A 222 12.72 -38.12 -6.39
N ASN A 223 12.67 -39.04 -7.36
CA ASN A 223 11.43 -39.73 -7.76
C ASN A 223 10.21 -38.82 -8.00
N ASN A 224 10.42 -37.64 -8.61
CA ASN A 224 9.40 -36.60 -8.85
C ASN A 224 8.84 -35.90 -7.62
N VAL A 225 9.47 -36.05 -6.45
CA VAL A 225 9.10 -35.38 -5.20
C VAL A 225 10.26 -34.53 -4.71
N LEU A 226 9.96 -33.30 -4.28
CA LEU A 226 10.90 -32.44 -3.58
C LEU A 226 10.78 -32.70 -2.07
N HIS A 227 11.77 -33.38 -1.49
CA HIS A 227 11.86 -33.59 -0.05
C HIS A 227 12.51 -32.36 0.60
N ALA A 228 11.70 -31.55 1.28
CA ALA A 228 12.16 -30.30 1.87
C ALA A 228 13.04 -30.54 3.11
N GLU A 229 14.25 -29.97 3.09
CA GLU A 229 15.16 -29.91 4.24
C GLU A 229 14.94 -28.61 5.03
N ALA A 230 14.81 -27.48 4.33
CA ALA A 230 14.61 -26.18 4.95
C ALA A 230 13.63 -25.32 4.14
N ILE A 231 12.79 -24.57 4.87
CA ILE A 231 11.78 -23.70 4.27
C ILE A 231 11.92 -22.30 4.85
N GLY A 232 12.00 -21.30 3.98
CA GLY A 232 12.15 -19.90 4.34
C GLY A 232 11.23 -18.99 3.56
N MET A 233 10.95 -17.82 4.13
CA MET A 233 10.32 -16.73 3.40
C MET A 233 11.35 -16.08 2.45
N PRO A 234 10.92 -15.59 1.28
CA PRO A 234 11.78 -14.77 0.43
C PRO A 234 12.19 -13.49 1.18
N PRO A 235 13.49 -13.11 1.17
CA PRO A 235 13.94 -11.93 1.89
C PRO A 235 13.27 -10.67 1.32
N PRO A 236 12.86 -9.72 2.16
CA PRO A 236 12.36 -8.44 1.69
C PRO A 236 13.53 -7.58 1.17
N GLU A 237 13.22 -6.58 0.36
CA GLU A 237 14.19 -5.61 -0.15
C GLU A 237 13.85 -4.24 0.44
N PRO A 238 14.83 -3.48 0.95
CA PRO A 238 14.59 -2.13 1.45
C PRO A 238 13.88 -1.26 0.40
N ALA A 239 12.98 -0.39 0.84
CA ALA A 239 12.12 0.36 -0.07
C ALA A 239 12.94 1.28 -1.00
N LYS A 240 14.02 1.88 -0.48
CA LYS A 240 14.94 2.71 -1.27
C LYS A 240 15.61 1.93 -2.40
N VAL A 241 16.14 0.74 -2.10
CA VAL A 241 16.79 -0.15 -3.09
C VAL A 241 15.77 -0.60 -4.14
N SER A 242 14.57 -0.95 -3.70
CA SER A 242 13.46 -1.34 -4.60
C SER A 242 13.15 -0.22 -5.59
N ARG A 243 12.97 1.02 -5.11
CA ARG A 243 12.67 2.18 -5.98
C ARG A 243 13.78 2.47 -6.98
N GLU A 244 15.04 2.46 -6.54
CA GLU A 244 16.19 2.69 -7.42
C GLU A 244 16.27 1.64 -8.53
N ARG A 245 16.16 0.36 -8.18
CA ARG A 245 16.25 -0.76 -9.13
C ARG A 245 15.09 -0.77 -10.13
N MET A 246 13.89 -0.42 -9.68
CA MET A 246 12.69 -0.41 -10.52
C MET A 246 12.52 0.87 -11.33
N GLY A 247 13.37 1.89 -11.11
CA GLY A 247 13.22 3.19 -11.75
C GLY A 247 12.03 4.01 -11.23
N LEU A 248 11.61 3.78 -9.97
CA LEU A 248 10.42 4.38 -9.37
C LEU A 248 10.71 5.64 -8.54
N ASN A 249 11.96 6.10 -8.47
CA ASN A 249 12.35 7.25 -7.63
C ASN A 249 11.54 8.53 -7.92
N ASN A 250 11.12 8.74 -9.17
CA ASN A 250 10.33 9.90 -9.59
C ASN A 250 8.90 9.54 -10.02
N GLU A 251 8.52 8.26 -9.95
CA GLU A 251 7.22 7.77 -10.41
C GLU A 251 6.25 7.65 -9.24
N ASN A 252 5.01 8.09 -9.40
CA ASN A 252 3.98 7.89 -8.38
C ASN A 252 3.43 6.46 -8.41
N TYR A 253 4.19 5.49 -7.91
CA TYR A 253 3.75 4.10 -7.81
C TYR A 253 2.73 3.86 -6.67
N PHE A 254 2.73 4.73 -5.65
CA PHE A 254 1.91 4.55 -4.47
C PHE A 254 0.45 4.98 -4.71
N GLY A 255 0.23 5.91 -5.65
CA GLY A 255 -1.06 6.48 -6.02
C GLY A 255 -1.27 7.87 -5.44
N GLY A 256 -2.44 8.46 -5.70
CA GLY A 256 -2.79 9.82 -5.29
C GLY A 256 -2.76 10.82 -6.43
N SER A 257 -3.06 12.08 -6.13
CA SER A 257 -3.22 13.15 -7.11
C SER A 257 -1.89 13.65 -7.67
N ARG A 258 -0.79 13.41 -6.95
CA ARG A 258 0.56 13.88 -7.31
C ARG A 258 1.10 13.18 -8.54
N ARG A 259 1.81 13.90 -9.40
CA ARG A 259 2.47 13.29 -10.58
C ARG A 259 3.70 12.45 -10.22
N LYS A 260 4.41 12.81 -9.16
CA LYS A 260 5.70 12.22 -8.76
C LYS A 260 5.65 11.58 -7.39
N SER A 261 6.62 10.72 -7.11
CA SER A 261 6.80 10.15 -5.77
C SER A 261 7.05 11.26 -4.74
N VAL A 262 6.38 11.18 -3.60
CA VAL A 262 6.63 12.07 -2.45
C VAL A 262 7.99 11.87 -1.80
N LYS A 263 8.64 10.73 -2.06
CA LYS A 263 9.92 10.36 -1.45
C LYS A 263 11.08 11.27 -1.84
N ALA A 264 10.95 12.03 -2.92
CA ALA A 264 12.00 12.91 -3.46
C ALA A 264 11.77 14.40 -3.16
N THR A 265 10.72 14.76 -2.42
CA THR A 265 10.34 16.17 -2.22
C THR A 265 10.92 16.74 -0.91
N GLU A 266 11.98 17.55 -1.01
CA GLU A 266 12.68 18.13 0.16
C GLU A 266 11.75 18.95 1.09
N ARG A 267 10.83 19.75 0.52
CA ARG A 267 9.88 20.54 1.32
C ARG A 267 8.97 19.65 2.19
N LEU A 268 8.52 18.50 1.66
CA LEU A 268 7.74 17.55 2.44
C LEU A 268 8.57 16.92 3.56
N MET A 269 9.86 16.64 3.32
CA MET A 269 10.76 16.13 4.35
C MET A 269 10.89 17.12 5.52
N GLN A 270 10.92 18.43 5.24
CA GLN A 270 10.96 19.47 6.27
C GLN A 270 9.64 19.55 7.04
N LEU A 271 8.50 19.52 6.35
CA LEU A 271 7.17 19.54 6.97
C LEU A 271 6.90 18.30 7.84
N GLU A 272 7.46 17.15 7.46
CA GLU A 272 7.38 15.91 8.22
C GLU A 272 8.06 15.99 9.60
N GLN A 273 9.00 16.92 9.81
CA GLN A 273 9.69 17.10 11.09
C GLN A 273 8.82 17.78 12.17
N ASN A 274 7.53 18.03 11.90
CA ASN A 274 6.62 18.59 12.90
C ASN A 274 6.41 17.60 14.07
N PRO A 275 6.90 17.90 15.30
CA PRO A 275 6.79 16.98 16.43
C PRO A 275 5.37 16.86 16.98
N GLU A 276 4.49 17.83 16.68
CA GLU A 276 3.09 17.83 17.12
C GLU A 276 2.19 17.00 16.19
N ALA A 277 2.68 16.65 15.00
CA ALA A 277 1.92 15.83 14.07
C ALA A 277 1.76 14.42 14.65
N MET A 278 0.53 13.93 14.67
CA MET A 278 0.19 12.59 15.14
C MET A 278 -1.08 12.04 14.48
N PHE A 279 -1.15 10.72 14.37
CA PHE A 279 -2.31 9.97 13.87
C PHE A 279 -2.86 9.10 15.00
N VAL A 280 -4.13 9.28 15.33
CA VAL A 280 -4.82 8.45 16.32
C VAL A 280 -5.57 7.34 15.60
N VAL A 281 -5.28 6.09 15.95
CA VAL A 281 -5.77 4.89 15.25
C VAL A 281 -6.58 4.02 16.19
N ILE A 282 -7.83 3.74 15.81
CA ILE A 282 -8.79 2.96 16.60
C ILE A 282 -9.44 1.92 15.68
N SER A 283 -9.78 0.74 16.20
CA SER A 283 -10.47 -0.33 15.45
C SER A 283 -11.67 -0.87 16.25
N ASP A 284 -12.66 -1.44 15.57
CA ASP A 284 -13.91 -1.93 16.16
C ASP A 284 -14.68 -0.85 16.95
N VAL A 285 -14.87 0.30 16.30
CA VAL A 285 -15.58 1.46 16.86
C VAL A 285 -17.11 1.24 16.84
N TRP A 286 -17.62 0.40 17.74
CA TRP A 286 -19.05 0.02 17.80
C TRP A 286 -19.97 1.17 18.22
N LEU A 287 -20.56 1.86 17.24
CA LEU A 287 -21.41 3.04 17.44
C LEU A 287 -22.78 2.72 18.07
N ASP A 288 -23.17 1.44 18.12
CA ASP A 288 -24.35 0.95 18.82
C ASP A 288 -24.12 0.70 20.31
N VAL A 289 -22.88 0.83 20.79
CA VAL A 289 -22.52 0.68 22.20
C VAL A 289 -22.36 2.07 22.84
N ILE A 290 -23.16 2.34 23.87
CA ILE A 290 -23.18 3.65 24.56
C ILE A 290 -21.80 3.99 25.13
N GLU A 291 -21.17 3.01 25.79
CA GLU A 291 -19.84 3.17 26.39
C GLU A 291 -18.77 3.58 25.37
N VAL A 292 -18.84 3.07 24.14
CA VAL A 292 -17.92 3.48 23.05
C VAL A 292 -18.11 4.95 22.73
N MET A 293 -19.35 5.44 22.63
CA MET A 293 -19.63 6.85 22.35
C MET A 293 -19.16 7.77 23.49
N GLU A 294 -19.31 7.33 24.75
CA GLU A 294 -18.79 8.05 25.92
C GLU A 294 -17.25 8.11 25.91
N LYS A 295 -16.58 7.00 25.60
CA LYS A 295 -15.11 6.94 25.51
C LYS A 295 -14.57 7.75 24.33
N LEU A 296 -15.28 7.79 23.20
CA LEU A 296 -14.95 8.69 22.10
C LEU A 296 -15.08 10.17 22.51
N GLN A 297 -16.10 10.52 23.31
CA GLN A 297 -16.21 11.88 23.85
C GLN A 297 -15.01 12.24 24.72
N VAL A 298 -14.60 11.35 25.65
CA VAL A 298 -13.40 11.56 26.49
C VAL A 298 -12.15 11.73 25.63
N MET A 299 -11.98 10.89 24.59
CA MET A 299 -10.87 11.01 23.65
C MET A 299 -10.85 12.37 22.95
N PHE A 300 -11.98 12.80 22.38
CA PHE A 300 -12.08 14.06 21.68
C PHE A 300 -11.86 15.25 22.61
N THR A 301 -12.32 15.18 23.86
CA THR A 301 -11.99 16.17 24.90
C THR A 301 -10.49 16.24 25.15
N GLY A 302 -9.80 15.10 25.26
CA GLY A 302 -8.35 15.05 25.48
C GLY A 302 -7.53 15.67 24.34
N TYR A 303 -7.99 15.49 23.10
CA TYR A 303 -7.33 16.02 21.90
C TYR A 303 -7.85 17.41 21.47
N ALA A 304 -8.86 17.97 22.12
CA ALA A 304 -9.49 19.22 21.68
C ALA A 304 -8.50 20.41 21.60
N ASN A 305 -7.49 20.45 22.48
CA ASN A 305 -6.47 21.50 22.49
C ASN A 305 -5.27 21.18 21.60
N PHE A 306 -5.05 19.91 21.27
CA PHE A 306 -3.92 19.43 20.47
C PHE A 306 -4.47 18.50 19.38
N PRO A 307 -5.16 19.06 18.37
CA PRO A 307 -5.83 18.28 17.33
C PRO A 307 -4.81 17.41 16.57
N PRO A 308 -5.04 16.09 16.46
CA PRO A 308 -4.17 15.25 15.64
C PRO A 308 -4.35 15.59 14.15
N VAL A 309 -3.38 15.20 13.33
CA VAL A 309 -3.47 15.30 11.87
C VAL A 309 -4.68 14.51 11.36
N ALA A 310 -4.88 13.30 11.90
CA ALA A 310 -6.07 12.52 11.61
C ALA A 310 -6.48 11.57 12.75
N PHE A 311 -7.79 11.37 12.88
CA PHE A 311 -8.37 10.18 13.51
C PHE A 311 -8.66 9.14 12.42
N ILE A 312 -8.04 7.96 12.54
CA ILE A 312 -8.29 6.80 11.69
C ILE A 312 -9.18 5.84 12.47
N LEU A 313 -10.47 5.84 12.13
CA LEU A 313 -11.51 5.04 12.74
C LEU A 313 -11.78 3.82 11.84
N CYS A 314 -11.20 2.68 12.20
CA CYS A 314 -11.47 1.43 11.51
C CYS A 314 -12.73 0.77 12.09
N GLY A 315 -13.55 0.20 11.21
CA GLY A 315 -14.67 -0.63 11.61
C GLY A 315 -14.22 -1.85 12.40
N ASN A 316 -15.10 -2.77 12.80
CA ASN A 316 -16.52 -2.72 12.53
C ASN A 316 -17.18 -1.55 13.28
N PHE A 317 -18.13 -0.87 12.66
CA PHE A 317 -18.82 0.27 13.29
C PHE A 317 -20.04 -0.16 14.12
N PHE A 318 -20.34 -1.45 14.15
CA PHE A 318 -21.44 -2.03 14.91
C PHE A 318 -20.99 -3.35 15.55
N SER A 319 -21.44 -3.59 16.78
CA SER A 319 -21.13 -4.80 17.55
C SER A 319 -21.62 -6.10 16.90
N LYS A 320 -22.66 -5.98 16.07
CA LYS A 320 -23.25 -7.08 15.31
C LYS A 320 -23.33 -6.71 13.83
N ARG A 321 -23.23 -7.73 12.97
CA ARG A 321 -23.43 -7.57 11.52
C ARG A 321 -24.82 -6.98 11.27
N GLN A 322 -24.84 -5.82 10.63
CA GLN A 322 -26.07 -5.14 10.26
C GLN A 322 -26.65 -5.74 8.99
N VAL A 323 -27.98 -5.77 8.89
CA VAL A 323 -28.71 -6.13 7.66
C VAL A 323 -29.35 -4.89 7.04
N SER A 324 -29.66 -4.93 5.74
CA SER A 324 -30.19 -3.76 5.01
C SER A 324 -31.42 -3.11 5.61
N LYS A 325 -32.26 -3.86 6.35
CA LYS A 325 -33.43 -3.35 7.07
C LYS A 325 -33.08 -2.34 8.19
N GLN A 326 -31.83 -2.35 8.67
CA GLN A 326 -31.34 -1.49 9.76
C GLN A 326 -30.63 -0.22 9.25
N MET A 327 -30.79 0.12 7.97
CA MET A 327 -30.09 1.26 7.35
C MET A 327 -30.45 2.59 8.03
N SER A 328 -31.68 2.73 8.56
CA SER A 328 -32.08 3.95 9.27
C SER A 328 -31.33 4.09 10.59
N GLU A 329 -31.12 3.00 11.31
CA GLU A 329 -30.40 2.93 12.58
C GLU A 329 -28.91 3.21 12.35
N VAL A 330 -28.33 2.61 11.30
CA VAL A 330 -26.96 2.90 10.89
C VAL A 330 -26.77 4.38 10.56
N ARG A 331 -27.69 4.96 9.79
CA ARG A 331 -27.67 6.40 9.47
C ARG A 331 -27.77 7.28 10.72
N LYS A 332 -28.62 6.91 11.68
CA LYS A 332 -28.76 7.61 12.96
C LYS A 332 -27.48 7.53 13.80
N ALA A 333 -26.85 6.36 13.88
CA ALA A 333 -25.62 6.16 14.65
C ALA A 333 -24.45 6.99 14.10
N PHE A 334 -24.23 6.98 12.77
CA PHE A 334 -23.26 7.89 12.15
C PHE A 334 -23.64 9.36 12.34
N GLY A 335 -24.93 9.71 12.29
CA GLY A 335 -25.40 11.05 12.62
C GLY A 335 -25.04 11.47 14.05
N ALA A 336 -25.23 10.59 15.03
CA ALA A 336 -24.89 10.83 16.43
C ALA A 336 -23.37 11.04 16.62
N LEU A 337 -22.54 10.22 15.96
CA LEU A 337 -21.09 10.43 15.93
C LEU A 337 -20.72 11.77 15.28
N GLY A 338 -21.37 12.14 14.18
CA GLY A 338 -21.18 13.45 13.55
C GLY A 338 -21.52 14.61 14.48
N SER A 339 -22.63 14.52 15.21
CA SER A 339 -23.02 15.51 16.21
C SER A 339 -22.02 15.58 17.38
N LEU A 340 -21.49 14.44 17.84
CA LEU A 340 -20.46 14.40 18.87
C LEU A 340 -19.19 15.13 18.43
N ILE A 341 -18.68 14.81 17.24
CA ILE A 341 -17.48 15.45 16.69
C ILE A 341 -17.70 16.96 16.47
N ALA A 342 -18.88 17.35 15.97
CA ALA A 342 -19.25 18.75 15.77
C ALA A 342 -19.27 19.58 17.08
N GLY A 343 -19.36 18.92 18.24
CA GLY A 343 -19.19 19.54 19.55
C GLY A 343 -17.76 20.04 19.83
N PHE A 344 -16.78 19.69 18.99
CA PHE A 344 -15.37 20.07 19.13
C PHE A 344 -14.90 20.87 17.89
N PRO A 345 -15.17 22.19 17.81
CA PRO A 345 -14.88 22.99 16.62
C PRO A 345 -13.41 22.92 16.17
N ASN A 346 -12.47 22.92 17.12
CA ASN A 346 -11.04 22.86 16.82
C ASN A 346 -10.64 21.55 16.12
N LEU A 347 -11.27 20.42 16.48
CA LEU A 347 -11.07 19.14 15.79
C LEU A 347 -11.69 19.16 14.39
N VAL A 348 -12.88 19.73 14.24
CA VAL A 348 -13.57 19.82 12.94
C VAL A 348 -12.75 20.63 11.93
N GLU A 349 -12.11 21.70 12.38
CA GLU A 349 -11.30 22.59 11.54
C GLU A 349 -9.93 21.98 11.21
N ASN A 350 -9.25 21.37 12.19
CA ASN A 350 -7.84 21.01 12.08
C ASN A 350 -7.54 19.51 11.95
N THR A 351 -8.54 18.64 12.08
CA THR A 351 -8.35 17.18 12.05
C THR A 351 -9.13 16.51 10.92
N LYS A 352 -8.46 15.59 10.22
CA LYS A 352 -9.11 14.69 9.25
C LYS A 352 -9.72 13.49 9.97
N PHE A 353 -10.98 13.17 9.69
CA PHE A 353 -11.61 11.93 10.18
C PHE A 353 -11.68 10.91 9.05
N ILE A 354 -10.95 9.81 9.17
CA ILE A 354 -10.83 8.78 8.14
C ILE A 354 -11.52 7.51 8.63
N PHE A 355 -12.52 7.05 7.89
CA PHE A 355 -13.33 5.88 8.24
C PHE A 355 -13.02 4.71 7.29
N VAL A 356 -12.56 3.59 7.84
CA VAL A 356 -12.19 2.40 7.05
C VAL A 356 -13.17 1.26 7.36
N PRO A 357 -13.93 0.72 6.38
CA PRO A 357 -14.97 -0.27 6.64
C PRO A 357 -14.42 -1.63 7.07
N GLY A 358 -15.02 -2.19 8.12
CA GLY A 358 -14.76 -3.53 8.65
C GLY A 358 -15.52 -4.66 7.96
N PRO A 359 -15.17 -5.93 8.25
CA PRO A 359 -15.74 -7.11 7.59
C PRO A 359 -17.24 -7.34 7.86
N THR A 360 -17.80 -6.74 8.92
CA THR A 360 -19.23 -6.88 9.27
C THR A 360 -20.06 -5.62 8.99
N ASP A 361 -19.44 -4.58 8.44
CA ASP A 361 -20.15 -3.35 8.06
C ASP A 361 -21.01 -3.55 6.80
N LEU A 362 -21.99 -2.66 6.61
CA LEU A 362 -22.91 -2.71 5.48
C LEU A 362 -22.18 -2.45 4.15
N GLY A 363 -22.33 -3.40 3.22
CA GLY A 363 -21.77 -3.33 1.87
C GLY A 363 -21.41 -4.72 1.34
N PRO A 364 -20.78 -4.80 0.15
CA PRO A 364 -20.17 -6.04 -0.34
C PRO A 364 -19.09 -6.52 0.63
N SER A 365 -19.45 -7.44 1.52
CA SER A 365 -18.52 -7.99 2.52
C SER A 365 -17.78 -9.20 1.97
N GLY A 366 -16.48 -9.29 2.23
CA GLY A 366 -15.69 -10.52 2.01
C GLY A 366 -14.88 -10.60 0.71
N ILE A 367 -14.92 -9.58 -0.15
CA ILE A 367 -14.06 -9.48 -1.35
C ILE A 367 -13.32 -8.14 -1.32
N PHE A 368 -12.03 -8.17 -1.64
CA PHE A 368 -11.17 -6.98 -1.64
C PHE A 368 -10.81 -6.47 -3.04
N PRO A 369 -10.57 -5.15 -3.23
CA PRO A 369 -10.83 -4.07 -2.26
C PRO A 369 -12.33 -3.91 -1.96
N ARG A 370 -12.66 -3.59 -0.71
CA ARG A 370 -14.04 -3.28 -0.29
C ARG A 370 -14.33 -1.80 -0.53
N PRO A 371 -15.51 -1.45 -1.06
CA PRO A 371 -15.89 -0.05 -1.24
C PRO A 371 -16.11 0.64 0.11
N PRO A 372 -16.14 1.99 0.12
CA PRO A 372 -16.53 2.74 1.31
C PRO A 372 -17.96 2.43 1.74
N ILE A 373 -18.28 2.76 2.99
CA ILE A 373 -19.65 2.71 3.50
C ILE A 373 -20.53 3.63 2.64
N LEU A 374 -21.74 3.16 2.32
CA LEU A 374 -22.69 3.86 1.45
C LEU A 374 -22.88 5.33 1.89
N GLN A 375 -22.86 6.23 0.91
CA GLN A 375 -22.99 7.66 1.15
C GLN A 375 -24.29 8.01 1.89
N TYR A 376 -25.40 7.32 1.60
CA TYR A 376 -26.67 7.50 2.30
C TYR A 376 -26.56 7.22 3.81
N ALA A 377 -25.81 6.19 4.21
CA ALA A 377 -25.64 5.84 5.62
C ALA A 377 -24.80 6.89 6.37
N THR A 378 -23.91 7.58 5.66
CA THR A 378 -22.89 8.47 6.23
C THR A 378 -23.20 9.95 6.02
N GLU A 379 -24.32 10.26 5.36
CA GLU A 379 -24.68 11.62 4.93
C GLU A 379 -24.76 12.62 6.09
N LEU A 380 -25.35 12.22 7.22
CA LEU A 380 -25.50 13.08 8.39
C LEU A 380 -24.14 13.44 9.00
N LEU A 381 -23.22 12.46 9.10
CA LEU A 381 -21.88 12.69 9.59
C LEU A 381 -21.10 13.63 8.67
N ARG A 382 -21.13 13.37 7.36
CA ARG A 382 -20.42 14.19 6.35
C ARG A 382 -20.88 15.64 6.34
N LYS A 383 -22.17 15.88 6.61
CA LYS A 383 -22.72 17.24 6.75
C LYS A 383 -22.23 17.94 8.01
N ALA A 384 -22.11 17.22 9.12
CA ALA A 384 -21.64 17.75 10.39
C ALA A 384 -20.10 17.95 10.42
N VAL A 385 -19.36 17.09 9.72
CA VAL A 385 -17.89 17.04 9.72
C VAL A 385 -17.39 17.02 8.26
N PRO A 386 -17.17 18.19 7.64
CA PRO A 386 -16.72 18.29 6.25
C PRO A 386 -15.36 17.62 5.98
N SER A 387 -14.50 17.52 7.01
CA SER A 387 -13.21 16.84 6.91
C SER A 387 -13.35 15.31 6.85
N ALA A 388 -14.53 14.74 7.10
CA ALA A 388 -14.73 13.28 7.12
C ALA A 388 -14.57 12.63 5.73
N CYS A 389 -13.67 11.65 5.66
CA CYS A 389 -13.44 10.80 4.50
C CYS A 389 -13.76 9.35 4.84
N PHE A 390 -14.69 8.73 4.10
CA PHE A 390 -14.91 7.29 4.19
C PHE A 390 -14.14 6.64 3.05
N ALA A 391 -13.12 5.88 3.41
CA ALA A 391 -12.20 5.24 2.50
C ALA A 391 -12.63 3.81 2.17
N THR A 392 -11.95 3.19 1.22
CA THR A 392 -12.04 1.76 0.93
C THR A 392 -11.34 0.93 2.01
N ASN A 393 -11.45 -0.39 1.93
CA ASN A 393 -10.60 -1.29 2.71
C ASN A 393 -9.97 -2.35 1.79
N PRO A 394 -8.63 -2.41 1.65
CA PRO A 394 -7.67 -1.48 2.25
C PRO A 394 -7.77 -0.06 1.69
N CYS A 395 -7.07 0.88 2.30
CA CYS A 395 -6.80 2.20 1.75
C CYS A 395 -5.34 2.59 1.94
N ARG A 396 -4.89 3.61 1.20
CA ARG A 396 -3.56 4.19 1.31
C ARG A 396 -3.66 5.66 1.69
N LEU A 397 -2.76 6.11 2.55
CA LEU A 397 -2.58 7.51 2.90
C LEU A 397 -1.16 7.93 2.53
N VAL A 398 -1.02 9.16 2.06
CA VAL A 398 0.27 9.82 1.96
C VAL A 398 0.27 10.97 2.96
N TYR A 399 1.26 10.98 3.84
CA TYR A 399 1.51 12.11 4.73
C TYR A 399 2.95 12.59 4.55
N CYS A 400 3.12 13.82 4.06
CA CYS A 400 4.43 14.33 3.67
C CYS A 400 5.18 13.32 2.79
N THR A 401 6.30 12.75 3.24
CA THR A 401 7.05 11.74 2.49
C THR A 401 6.73 10.31 2.89
N GLN A 402 5.79 10.09 3.81
CA GLN A 402 5.42 8.78 4.32
C GLN A 402 4.25 8.17 3.56
N GLU A 403 4.41 6.88 3.27
CA GLU A 403 3.45 5.99 2.64
C GLU A 403 2.84 5.10 3.74
N ILE A 404 1.53 5.22 3.94
CA ILE A 404 0.79 4.51 4.99
C ILE A 404 -0.26 3.63 4.33
N VAL A 405 -0.26 2.33 4.64
CA VAL A 405 -1.26 1.38 4.15
C VAL A 405 -2.12 0.90 5.32
N ILE A 406 -3.44 0.88 5.15
CA ILE A 406 -4.39 0.50 6.19
C ILE A 406 -5.25 -0.64 5.70
N LEU A 407 -5.32 -1.71 6.49
CA LEU A 407 -6.17 -2.89 6.25
C LEU A 407 -6.99 -3.16 7.51
N ARG A 408 -8.33 -3.18 7.39
CA ARG A 408 -9.24 -3.65 8.45
C ARG A 408 -9.69 -5.08 8.21
N GLU A 409 -9.02 -6.04 8.84
CA GLU A 409 -9.34 -7.46 8.76
C GLU A 409 -8.78 -8.21 9.97
N ASP A 410 -9.41 -9.31 10.37
CA ASP A 410 -8.91 -10.18 11.46
C ASP A 410 -7.84 -11.13 10.87
N MET A 411 -6.72 -10.55 10.44
CA MET A 411 -5.61 -11.22 9.74
C MET A 411 -4.88 -12.25 10.60
N VAL A 412 -4.68 -12.00 11.89
CA VAL A 412 -4.04 -12.95 12.81
C VAL A 412 -4.80 -14.26 12.80
N ALA A 413 -6.08 -14.23 13.17
CA ALA A 413 -6.91 -15.42 13.17
C ALA A 413 -7.04 -16.05 11.76
N ARG A 414 -7.08 -15.24 10.69
CA ARG A 414 -7.23 -15.74 9.32
C ARG A 414 -5.97 -16.45 8.82
N MET A 415 -4.78 -15.92 9.07
CA MET A 415 -3.52 -16.55 8.68
C MET A 415 -3.24 -17.80 9.52
N CYS A 416 -3.53 -17.77 10.84
CA CYS A 416 -3.44 -18.96 11.69
C CYS A 416 -4.32 -20.12 11.19
N ARG A 417 -5.52 -19.86 10.70
CA ARG A 417 -6.39 -20.92 10.14
C ARG A 417 -5.86 -21.53 8.84
N ASN A 418 -4.96 -20.85 8.15
CA ASN A 418 -4.41 -21.27 6.86
C ASN A 418 -2.91 -21.55 6.93
N CYS A 419 -2.33 -21.57 8.14
CA CYS A 419 -0.91 -21.81 8.31
C CYS A 419 -0.59 -23.31 8.17
N VAL A 420 0.57 -23.58 7.62
CA VAL A 420 1.20 -24.91 7.57
C VAL A 420 2.18 -25.07 8.73
N HIS A 421 2.75 -23.96 9.23
CA HIS A 421 3.68 -23.95 10.34
C HIS A 421 3.54 -22.63 11.14
N PHE A 422 3.54 -22.74 12.47
CA PHE A 422 3.51 -21.60 13.40
C PHE A 422 4.92 -21.14 13.76
N PRO A 423 5.15 -19.85 14.03
CA PRO A 423 6.44 -19.38 14.53
C PRO A 423 6.76 -20.00 15.89
N GLN A 424 8.05 -20.19 16.18
CA GLN A 424 8.51 -20.85 17.41
C GLN A 424 8.52 -19.93 18.64
N ASP A 425 8.63 -18.62 18.42
CA ASP A 425 8.70 -17.60 19.49
C ASP A 425 7.33 -17.26 20.12
N GLY A 426 6.23 -17.70 19.49
CA GLY A 426 4.86 -17.47 19.96
C GLY A 426 4.29 -16.08 19.65
N ASP A 427 5.05 -15.15 19.08
CA ASP A 427 4.58 -13.80 18.73
C ASP A 427 3.92 -13.80 17.33
N VAL A 428 2.84 -14.56 17.23
CA VAL A 428 2.11 -14.75 15.97
C VAL A 428 1.65 -13.41 15.35
N PRO A 429 1.13 -12.42 16.11
CA PRO A 429 0.73 -11.14 15.55
C PRO A 429 1.87 -10.39 14.86
N ALA A 430 3.07 -10.33 15.44
CA ALA A 430 4.21 -9.71 14.76
C ALA A 430 4.60 -10.46 13.48
N HIS A 431 4.51 -11.80 13.49
CA HIS A 431 4.78 -12.65 12.32
C HIS A 431 3.81 -12.46 11.16
N VAL A 432 2.56 -12.09 11.42
CA VAL A 432 1.60 -11.70 10.36
C VAL A 432 2.13 -10.51 9.57
N GLY A 433 2.57 -9.46 10.27
CA GLY A 433 3.15 -8.27 9.65
C GLY A 433 4.40 -8.58 8.83
N LYS A 434 5.33 -9.33 9.41
CA LYS A 434 6.55 -9.79 8.71
C LYS A 434 6.19 -10.57 7.45
N THR A 435 5.25 -11.51 7.55
CA THR A 435 4.80 -12.34 6.41
C THR A 435 4.21 -11.49 5.29
N MET A 436 3.37 -10.49 5.59
CA MET A 436 2.81 -9.59 4.57
C MET A 436 3.92 -8.83 3.82
N VAL A 437 4.96 -8.37 4.52
CA VAL A 437 6.13 -7.71 3.92
C VAL A 437 6.98 -8.68 3.09
N ASN A 438 7.26 -9.87 3.61
CA ASN A 438 7.98 -10.91 2.86
C ASN A 438 7.22 -11.28 1.58
N GLN A 439 5.90 -11.37 1.63
CA GLN A 439 5.06 -11.67 0.48
C GLN A 439 4.78 -10.45 -0.41
N GLY A 440 5.19 -9.25 0.02
CA GLY A 440 4.92 -8.00 -0.71
C GLY A 440 3.43 -7.76 -0.96
N HIS A 441 2.55 -8.29 -0.11
CA HIS A 441 1.11 -8.33 -0.35
C HIS A 441 0.30 -8.38 0.96
N LEU A 442 -0.81 -7.64 1.02
CA LEU A 442 -1.71 -7.61 2.19
C LEU A 442 -2.47 -8.92 2.41
N ALA A 443 -2.70 -9.69 1.35
CA ALA A 443 -3.47 -10.93 1.36
C ALA A 443 -2.66 -12.13 0.82
N PRO A 444 -1.62 -12.60 1.54
CA PRO A 444 -0.81 -13.74 1.13
C PRO A 444 -1.52 -15.06 1.46
N LEU A 445 -2.75 -15.20 0.98
CA LEU A 445 -3.65 -16.32 1.24
C LEU A 445 -4.32 -16.77 -0.06
N SER A 446 -4.97 -17.93 -0.03
CA SER A 446 -5.78 -18.38 -1.16
C SER A 446 -6.98 -17.48 -1.41
N LEU A 447 -7.45 -17.41 -2.65
CA LEU A 447 -8.67 -16.66 -3.00
C LEU A 447 -9.94 -17.21 -2.33
N PHE A 448 -9.90 -18.44 -1.80
CA PHE A 448 -10.97 -18.98 -0.97
C PHE A 448 -10.90 -18.45 0.46
N ALA A 449 -9.70 -18.35 1.02
CA ALA A 449 -9.48 -17.84 2.37
C ALA A 449 -9.61 -16.31 2.44
N MET A 450 -9.24 -15.59 1.38
CA MET A 450 -9.38 -14.13 1.26
C MET A 450 -9.65 -13.76 -0.21
N PRO A 451 -10.94 -13.67 -0.60
CA PRO A 451 -11.32 -13.31 -1.96
C PRO A 451 -10.84 -11.91 -2.37
N VAL A 452 -10.33 -11.79 -3.59
CA VAL A 452 -9.86 -10.53 -4.19
C VAL A 452 -10.44 -10.42 -5.61
N TYR A 453 -10.88 -9.23 -6.00
CA TYR A 453 -11.22 -8.92 -7.39
C TYR A 453 -9.96 -9.04 -8.25
N TRP A 454 -9.95 -9.97 -9.20
CA TRP A 454 -8.72 -10.39 -9.87
C TRP A 454 -7.98 -9.24 -10.57
N ALA A 455 -8.72 -8.35 -11.25
CA ALA A 455 -8.16 -7.18 -11.93
C ALA A 455 -7.63 -6.09 -10.97
N LEU A 456 -7.98 -6.15 -9.68
CA LEU A 456 -7.63 -5.16 -8.65
C LEU A 456 -6.65 -5.70 -7.61
N ASP A 457 -5.96 -6.82 -7.86
CA ASP A 457 -4.99 -7.37 -6.91
C ASP A 457 -3.84 -6.41 -6.60
N HIS A 458 -3.43 -5.62 -7.59
CA HIS A 458 -2.37 -4.61 -7.46
C HIS A 458 -2.65 -3.56 -6.36
N CYS A 459 -3.92 -3.32 -6.03
CA CYS A 459 -4.33 -2.45 -4.93
C CYS A 459 -3.89 -2.97 -3.55
N LEU A 460 -3.63 -4.28 -3.42
CA LEU A 460 -3.22 -4.93 -2.17
C LEU A 460 -1.70 -5.16 -2.07
N MET A 461 -0.94 -4.72 -3.07
CA MET A 461 0.53 -4.84 -3.07
C MET A 461 1.17 -3.94 -2.01
N LEU A 462 2.24 -4.45 -1.41
CA LEU A 462 3.12 -3.79 -0.44
C LEU A 462 4.55 -3.67 -0.97
N HIS A 463 4.70 -3.51 -2.29
CA HIS A 463 6.02 -3.42 -2.91
C HIS A 463 6.11 -2.23 -3.89
N PRO A 464 7.06 -1.30 -3.71
CA PRO A 464 7.99 -1.14 -2.58
C PRO A 464 7.31 -1.11 -1.20
N THR A 465 8.06 -1.49 -0.16
CA THR A 465 7.52 -1.54 1.22
C THR A 465 7.16 -0.13 1.71
N PRO A 466 5.93 0.12 2.19
CA PRO A 466 5.53 1.41 2.75
C PRO A 466 6.22 1.69 4.10
N ASP A 467 6.20 2.93 4.59
CA ASP A 467 6.78 3.25 5.91
C ASP A 467 5.91 2.74 7.06
N VAL A 468 4.59 2.68 6.86
CA VAL A 468 3.64 2.24 7.89
C VAL A 468 2.60 1.28 7.32
N ILE A 469 2.36 0.18 8.02
CA ILE A 469 1.30 -0.78 7.73
C ILE A 469 0.42 -0.91 8.98
N ILE A 470 -0.79 -0.39 8.89
CA ILE A 470 -1.80 -0.51 9.94
C ILE A 470 -2.68 -1.71 9.61
N VAL A 471 -2.49 -2.80 10.35
CA VAL A 471 -3.37 -3.98 10.29
C VAL A 471 -4.35 -3.82 11.43
N ALA A 472 -5.51 -3.24 11.19
CA ALA A 472 -6.55 -3.08 12.20
C ALA A 472 -7.18 -4.45 12.52
N ASP A 473 -6.47 -5.24 13.30
CA ASP A 473 -6.89 -6.54 13.80
C ASP A 473 -7.63 -6.38 15.14
N LYS A 474 -8.18 -7.48 15.65
CA LYS A 474 -8.67 -7.56 17.02
C LYS A 474 -7.53 -7.65 18.03
N ASP A 475 -6.46 -8.35 17.66
CA ASP A 475 -5.25 -8.45 18.49
C ASP A 475 -4.38 -7.20 18.32
N SER A 476 -3.95 -6.57 19.42
CA SER A 476 -3.01 -5.45 19.41
C SER A 476 -1.57 -5.97 19.29
N PHE A 477 -0.77 -5.34 18.42
CA PHE A 477 0.66 -5.62 18.32
C PHE A 477 1.40 -4.45 17.65
N THR A 478 2.71 -4.34 17.90
CA THR A 478 3.59 -3.38 17.23
C THR A 478 4.91 -4.08 16.92
N THR A 479 5.37 -4.00 15.67
CA THR A 479 6.68 -4.52 15.25
C THR A 479 7.26 -3.61 14.17
N SER A 480 8.58 -3.62 14.01
CA SER A 480 9.25 -2.99 12.87
C SER A 480 9.94 -4.06 12.02
N TYR A 481 9.76 -4.01 10.71
CA TYR A 481 10.38 -4.97 9.79
C TYR A 481 10.59 -4.34 8.42
N ASN A 482 11.79 -4.53 7.83
CA ASN A 482 12.18 -3.92 6.56
C ASN A 482 11.93 -2.40 6.49
N GLU A 483 12.35 -1.68 7.55
CA GLU A 483 12.20 -0.22 7.71
C GLU A 483 10.75 0.29 7.82
N ALA A 484 9.76 -0.62 7.86
CA ALA A 484 8.35 -0.30 8.05
C ALA A 484 7.92 -0.52 9.50
N ASN A 485 7.08 0.38 10.01
CA ASN A 485 6.33 0.18 11.26
C ASN A 485 5.03 -0.55 10.95
N ILE A 486 4.81 -1.67 11.63
CA ILE A 486 3.63 -2.51 11.42
C ILE A 486 2.92 -2.66 12.76
N PHE A 487 1.66 -2.24 12.82
CA PHE A 487 0.92 -2.32 14.07
C PHE A 487 -0.57 -2.52 13.87
N SER A 488 -1.18 -3.05 14.93
CA SER A 488 -2.63 -3.12 15.14
C SER A 488 -2.96 -2.37 16.43
N PRO A 489 -3.98 -1.48 16.43
CA PRO A 489 -4.49 -0.90 17.67
C PRO A 489 -5.24 -1.92 18.54
N GLY A 490 -5.60 -3.09 18.01
CA GLY A 490 -6.53 -4.02 18.63
C GLY A 490 -7.97 -3.53 18.61
N SER A 491 -8.89 -4.38 19.07
CA SER A 491 -10.31 -4.05 19.17
C SER A 491 -10.56 -3.11 20.33
N PHE A 492 -10.99 -1.86 20.08
CA PHE A 492 -11.17 -0.82 21.10
C PHE A 492 -12.02 -1.29 22.28
N VAL A 493 -13.07 -2.07 22.04
CA VAL A 493 -13.95 -2.59 23.10
C VAL A 493 -13.32 -3.76 23.86
N SER A 494 -12.52 -4.59 23.18
CA SER A 494 -11.94 -5.79 23.78
C SER A 494 -10.59 -5.54 24.45
N SER A 495 -9.95 -4.41 24.17
CA SER A 495 -8.65 -4.00 24.70
C SER A 495 -8.77 -2.90 25.76
N ASP A 496 -9.87 -2.88 26.52
CA ASP A 496 -10.14 -1.90 27.58
C ASP A 496 -10.00 -0.45 27.08
N PHE A 497 -10.56 -0.14 25.90
CA PHE A 497 -10.51 1.16 25.25
C PHE A 497 -9.09 1.64 24.94
N SER A 498 -8.22 0.70 24.58
CA SER A 498 -6.87 0.98 24.08
C SER A 498 -6.89 1.34 22.59
N PHE A 499 -6.01 2.26 22.22
CA PHE A 499 -5.80 2.75 20.86
C PHE A 499 -4.32 3.05 20.65
N LYS A 500 -3.93 3.37 19.41
CA LYS A 500 -2.53 3.70 19.08
C LYS A 500 -2.38 5.09 18.53
N VAL A 501 -1.26 5.72 18.84
CA VAL A 501 -0.86 7.02 18.32
C VAL A 501 0.43 6.86 17.54
N TYR A 502 0.42 7.27 16.28
CA TYR A 502 1.62 7.26 15.44
C TYR A 502 2.14 8.67 15.23
N TYR A 503 3.41 8.90 15.55
CA TYR A 503 4.09 10.18 15.37
C TYR A 503 4.99 10.11 14.12
N PRO A 504 4.60 10.72 12.99
CA PRO A 504 5.37 10.67 11.75
C PRO A 504 6.80 11.21 11.90
N ALA A 505 7.02 12.29 12.65
CA ALA A 505 8.35 12.90 12.78
C ALA A 505 9.38 11.95 13.41
N THR A 506 9.00 11.23 14.46
CA THR A 506 9.87 10.29 15.18
C THR A 506 9.71 8.84 14.71
N ARG A 507 8.69 8.56 13.89
CA ARG A 507 8.25 7.23 13.46
C ARG A 507 7.96 6.30 14.64
N GLN A 508 7.50 6.84 15.77
CA GLN A 508 7.15 6.06 16.96
C GLN A 508 5.66 5.74 16.99
N VAL A 509 5.34 4.56 17.53
CA VAL A 509 3.97 4.11 17.79
C VAL A 509 3.80 3.98 19.30
N GLU A 510 2.93 4.79 19.88
CA GLU A 510 2.58 4.74 21.29
C GLU A 510 1.24 4.03 21.47
N GLU A 511 1.10 3.31 22.59
CA GLU A 511 -0.16 2.75 23.04
C GLU A 511 -0.77 3.69 24.08
N SER A 512 -2.07 3.91 23.99
CA SER A 512 -2.83 4.78 24.88
C SER A 512 -4.15 4.12 25.23
N GLN A 513 -4.69 4.44 26.40
CA GLN A 513 -5.87 3.79 26.95
C GLN A 513 -6.76 4.79 27.68
N ILE A 514 -8.07 4.70 27.48
CA ILE A 514 -9.05 5.53 28.20
C ILE A 514 -9.52 4.80 29.45
N ARG A 515 -8.77 4.98 30.53
CA ARG A 515 -9.09 4.40 31.85
C ARG A 515 -10.45 4.91 32.34
N GLU A 516 -11.13 4.11 33.16
CA GLU A 516 -12.24 4.62 33.96
C GLU A 516 -11.68 5.57 35.02
N GLU A 517 -12.31 6.73 35.23
CA GLU A 517 -12.05 7.52 36.44
C GLU A 517 -12.52 6.68 37.63
N GLU A 518 -11.63 6.43 38.60
CA GLU A 518 -12.02 5.88 39.90
C GLU A 518 -13.05 6.84 40.52
N ARG A 519 -14.32 6.44 40.53
CA ARG A 519 -15.43 7.23 41.07
C ARG A 519 -15.37 7.37 42.58
#